data_AF-A0A167FWL8-F1
#
_entry.id   AF-A0A167FWL8-F1
#
_cell.length_a   1.000
_cell.length_b   1.000
_cell.length_c   1.000
_cell.angle_alpha   90.00
_cell.angle_beta   90.00
_cell.angle_gamma   90.00
#
_symmetry.space_group_name_H-M   'P 1'
#
loop_
_entity.id
_entity.type
_entity.pdbx_description
1 polymer ?
#
loop_
_entity_poly.entity_id
_entity_poly.type
_entity_poly.pdbx_seq_one_letter_code
_entity_poly.pdbx_strand_id
1 'polypeptide(L)'
;MKSTLTSTLTIAVAAVASLANGAAVQKASADNNSTNAVNATELVEQEIIAVDQVSRIETVANSAGNSSFVFDFLNAPEAAVVAGDAGNITTAVVSSFPALEGTGAAMFLFQLGPCGMVLPHSHPRASEFIVVTEGKISTQFLTETGSDVFSNTLKQYQSTIFPVGSLHVELNPTCEPAKFIGAFDNPDPGTFFVAPGFFSLEEQVVLTQLGGAVSGADLSSFKKAIPPAGVVAIEQCLKNCNITANAKRDILDMLPAK
;
A
#
# COMPACT_ATOMS: atom_id res chain seq x y z
N MET A 1 21.40 -17.80 65.88
CA MET A 1 21.57 -18.29 64.50
C MET A 1 20.93 -17.29 63.56
N LYS A 2 21.73 -16.59 62.75
CA LYS A 2 21.26 -15.63 61.74
C LYS A 2 20.83 -16.41 60.50
N SER A 3 19.55 -16.36 60.10
CA SER A 3 19.11 -16.92 58.81
C SER A 3 19.04 -15.80 57.77
N THR A 4 20.01 -15.79 56.87
CA THR A 4 20.05 -14.93 55.69
C THR A 4 19.06 -15.51 54.67
N LEU A 5 17.94 -14.84 54.40
CA LEU A 5 17.12 -15.13 53.22
C LEU A 5 17.73 -14.42 52.01
N THR A 6 18.39 -15.18 51.15
CA THR A 6 18.73 -14.75 49.80
C THR A 6 17.49 -14.87 48.92
N SER A 7 16.88 -13.74 48.58
CA SER A 7 15.83 -13.64 47.58
C SER A 7 16.47 -13.55 46.20
N THR A 8 16.47 -14.64 45.45
CA THR A 8 16.85 -14.66 44.03
C THR A 8 15.72 -14.02 43.23
N LEU A 9 15.95 -12.82 42.72
CA LEU A 9 15.06 -12.14 41.78
C LEU A 9 15.30 -12.73 40.38
N THR A 10 14.44 -13.66 39.95
CA THR A 10 14.45 -14.17 38.58
C THR A 10 13.80 -13.13 37.67
N ILE A 11 14.61 -12.35 36.96
CA ILE A 11 14.13 -11.49 35.87
C ILE A 11 13.80 -12.42 34.69
N ALA A 12 12.52 -12.74 34.52
CA ALA A 12 12.03 -13.36 33.31
C ALA A 12 12.04 -12.29 32.20
N VAL A 13 13.10 -12.28 31.39
CA VAL A 13 13.09 -11.56 30.11
C VAL A 13 12.17 -12.36 29.18
N ALA A 14 10.90 -11.96 29.13
CA ALA A 14 10.02 -12.41 28.07
C ALA A 14 10.56 -11.82 26.77
N ALA A 15 11.21 -12.65 25.96
CA ALA A 15 11.53 -12.31 24.58
C ALA A 15 10.21 -12.08 23.85
N VAL A 16 9.86 -10.80 23.66
CA VAL A 16 8.78 -10.40 22.77
C VAL A 16 9.29 -10.68 21.36
N ALA A 17 8.92 -11.83 20.81
CA ALA A 17 9.07 -12.09 19.39
C ALA A 17 8.15 -11.10 18.65
N SER A 18 8.74 -10.05 18.09
CA SER A 18 8.04 -9.12 17.21
C SER A 18 7.59 -9.88 15.96
N LEU A 19 6.28 -10.09 15.83
CA LEU A 19 5.67 -10.50 14.57
C LEU A 19 5.67 -9.29 13.63
N ALA A 20 6.81 -9.07 12.96
CA ALA A 20 6.89 -8.20 11.80
C ALA A 20 6.22 -8.91 10.62
N ASN A 21 4.90 -8.80 10.50
CA ASN A 21 4.20 -9.11 9.26
C ASN A 21 4.31 -7.89 8.33
N GLY A 22 5.49 -7.72 7.73
CA GLY A 22 5.56 -7.09 6.40
C GLY A 22 4.69 -7.91 5.45
N ALA A 23 4.09 -7.24 4.46
CA ALA A 23 3.30 -7.88 3.42
C ALA A 23 3.98 -9.18 2.96
N ALA A 24 3.28 -10.30 3.11
CA ALA A 24 3.83 -11.61 2.80
C ALA A 24 4.11 -11.68 1.30
N VAL A 25 5.38 -11.50 0.93
CA VAL A 25 5.96 -12.02 -0.30
C VAL A 25 5.75 -13.54 -0.26
N GLN A 26 4.85 -14.06 -1.11
CA GLN A 26 4.78 -15.49 -1.32
C GLN A 26 6.16 -15.94 -1.84
N LYS A 27 6.81 -16.81 -1.07
CA LYS A 27 8.06 -17.44 -1.47
C LYS A 27 7.75 -18.36 -2.66
N ALA A 28 7.99 -17.87 -3.87
CA ALA A 28 7.88 -18.66 -5.08
C ALA A 28 8.76 -19.91 -4.96
N SER A 29 8.15 -21.06 -5.22
CA SER A 29 8.84 -22.34 -5.34
C SER A 29 9.89 -22.23 -6.44
N ALA A 30 11.10 -22.69 -6.16
CA ALA A 30 12.22 -22.66 -7.09
C ALA A 30 11.96 -23.62 -8.26
N ASP A 31 11.43 -23.11 -9.37
CA ASP A 31 11.53 -23.74 -10.67
C ASP A 31 12.81 -23.25 -11.37
N ASN A 32 13.68 -24.23 -11.60
CA ASN A 32 15.04 -24.07 -12.07
C ASN A 32 15.05 -23.88 -13.60
N ASN A 33 14.87 -22.65 -14.07
CA ASN A 33 15.18 -22.25 -15.45
C ASN A 33 15.82 -20.85 -15.45
N SER A 34 17.13 -20.79 -15.22
CA SER A 34 17.88 -19.57 -14.98
C SER A 34 18.15 -18.77 -16.26
N THR A 35 17.29 -17.82 -16.56
CA THR A 35 17.76 -16.47 -16.89
C THR A 35 18.05 -15.77 -15.56
N ASN A 36 19.20 -15.09 -15.43
CA ASN A 36 19.61 -14.40 -14.21
C ASN A 36 18.58 -13.31 -13.84
N ALA A 37 17.56 -13.67 -13.07
CA ALA A 37 16.71 -12.70 -12.40
C ALA A 37 17.56 -12.06 -11.30
N VAL A 38 18.03 -10.85 -11.54
CA VAL A 38 18.78 -10.08 -10.53
C VAL A 38 17.86 -9.88 -9.33
N ASN A 39 18.33 -10.28 -8.15
CA ASN A 39 17.60 -10.07 -6.91
C ASN A 39 17.56 -8.57 -6.60
N ALA A 40 16.37 -7.95 -6.62
CA ALA A 40 16.20 -6.52 -6.38
C ALA A 40 16.83 -6.07 -5.05
N THR A 41 16.78 -6.91 -4.01
CA THR A 41 17.41 -6.60 -2.71
C THR A 41 18.93 -6.48 -2.83
N GLU A 42 19.58 -7.42 -3.52
CA GLU A 42 21.04 -7.40 -3.70
C GLU A 42 21.47 -6.20 -4.55
N LEU A 43 20.68 -5.85 -5.56
CA LEU A 43 20.97 -4.68 -6.40
C LEU A 43 20.88 -3.38 -5.60
N VAL A 44 19.82 -3.21 -4.79
CA VAL A 44 19.65 -2.03 -3.93
C VAL A 44 20.76 -1.96 -2.87
N GLU A 45 21.20 -3.10 -2.30
CA GLU A 45 22.34 -3.14 -1.37
C GLU A 45 23.63 -2.60 -2.02
N GLN A 46 23.88 -2.97 -3.29
CA GLN A 46 25.03 -2.48 -4.06
C GLN A 46 24.91 -0.97 -4.35
N GLU A 47 23.71 -0.47 -4.64
CA GLU A 47 23.47 0.96 -4.83
C GLU A 47 23.66 1.77 -3.54
N ILE A 48 23.25 1.24 -2.38
CA ILE A 48 23.41 1.91 -1.08
C ILE A 48 24.89 2.14 -0.76
N ILE A 49 25.76 1.16 -1.05
CA ILE A 49 27.20 1.26 -0.76
C ILE A 49 27.99 2.00 -1.85
N ALA A 50 27.36 2.33 -2.98
CA ALA A 50 28.01 3.05 -4.06
C ALA A 50 28.36 4.49 -3.64
N VAL A 51 29.58 4.91 -3.97
CA VAL A 51 30.19 6.16 -3.47
C VAL A 51 29.63 7.42 -4.13
N ASP A 52 29.04 7.30 -5.32
CA ASP A 52 28.45 8.40 -6.08
C ASP A 52 27.30 7.92 -6.97
N GLN A 53 26.57 8.87 -7.56
CA GLN A 53 25.42 8.59 -8.43
C GLN A 53 25.81 7.86 -9.72
N VAL A 54 27.02 8.09 -10.24
CA VAL A 54 27.49 7.40 -11.46
C VAL A 54 27.61 5.91 -11.18
N SER A 55 28.24 5.56 -10.06
CA SER A 55 28.42 4.18 -9.60
C SER A 55 27.07 3.50 -9.35
N ARG A 56 26.06 4.21 -8.79
CA ARG A 56 24.69 3.69 -8.63
C ARG A 56 24.04 3.35 -9.97
N ILE A 57 24.05 4.30 -10.90
CA ILE A 57 23.47 4.11 -12.23
C ILE A 57 24.20 3.00 -13.01
N GLU A 58 25.52 2.93 -12.93
CA GLU A 58 26.29 1.84 -13.54
C GLU A 58 25.95 0.48 -12.92
N THR A 59 25.75 0.41 -11.60
CA THR A 59 25.32 -0.82 -10.91
C THR A 59 23.98 -1.32 -11.48
N VAL A 60 22.98 -0.45 -11.60
CA VAL A 60 21.68 -0.78 -12.20
C VAL A 60 21.80 -1.14 -13.68
N ALA A 61 22.55 -0.35 -14.45
CA ALA A 61 22.76 -0.58 -15.88
C ALA A 61 23.46 -1.93 -16.15
N ASN A 62 24.41 -2.33 -15.31
CA ASN A 62 25.10 -3.61 -15.44
C ASN A 62 24.21 -4.81 -15.12
N SER A 63 23.10 -4.61 -14.41
CA SER A 63 22.18 -5.67 -14.02
C SER A 63 21.29 -6.17 -15.18
N ALA A 64 20.68 -5.25 -15.94
CA ALA A 64 19.77 -5.58 -17.05
C ALA A 64 19.78 -4.55 -18.19
N GLY A 65 20.87 -3.77 -18.34
CA GLY A 65 21.06 -2.80 -19.42
C GLY A 65 20.18 -1.55 -19.30
N ASN A 66 20.01 -0.83 -20.41
CA ASN A 66 19.26 0.43 -20.45
C ASN A 66 17.77 0.27 -20.07
N SER A 67 17.19 -0.91 -20.27
CA SER A 67 15.81 -1.22 -19.86
C SER A 67 15.60 -1.17 -18.35
N SER A 68 16.66 -1.27 -17.55
CA SER A 68 16.62 -1.16 -16.09
C SER A 68 16.17 0.22 -15.60
N PHE A 69 16.05 1.21 -16.49
CA PHE A 69 15.56 2.57 -16.21
C PHE A 69 14.16 2.84 -16.76
N VAL A 70 13.46 1.80 -17.23
CA VAL A 70 12.09 1.91 -17.75
C VAL A 70 11.19 1.02 -16.91
N PHE A 71 10.19 1.63 -16.27
CA PHE A 71 9.14 0.90 -15.57
C PHE A 71 7.84 0.94 -16.38
N ASP A 72 7.39 -0.22 -16.85
CA ASP A 72 6.12 -0.35 -17.57
C ASP A 72 4.99 -0.68 -16.57
N PHE A 73 4.20 0.33 -16.22
CA PHE A 73 3.06 0.16 -15.30
C PHE A 73 1.97 -0.78 -15.82
N LEU A 74 1.86 -0.99 -17.13
CA LEU A 74 0.86 -1.87 -17.73
C LEU A 74 1.35 -3.31 -17.86
N ASN A 75 2.67 -3.53 -17.78
CA ASN A 75 3.32 -4.84 -17.82
C ASN A 75 4.28 -5.02 -16.63
N ALA A 76 3.84 -4.57 -15.44
CA ALA A 76 4.66 -4.62 -14.23
C ALA A 76 4.78 -6.05 -13.68
N PRO A 77 5.85 -6.36 -12.92
CA PRO A 77 5.94 -7.61 -12.18
C PRO A 77 4.75 -7.79 -11.22
N GLU A 78 4.29 -9.02 -11.02
CA GLU A 78 3.16 -9.32 -10.12
C GLU A 78 3.38 -8.77 -8.69
N ALA A 79 4.61 -8.82 -8.20
CA ALA A 79 4.99 -8.27 -6.88
C ALA A 79 4.79 -6.75 -6.76
N ALA A 80 4.67 -6.03 -7.88
CA ALA A 80 4.40 -4.60 -7.92
C ALA A 80 2.90 -4.28 -8.02
N VAL A 81 2.02 -5.29 -8.10
CA VAL A 81 0.58 -5.10 -8.28
C VAL A 81 -0.16 -5.49 -7.02
N VAL A 82 -0.83 -4.50 -6.41
CA VAL A 82 -1.82 -4.72 -5.35
C VAL A 82 -3.20 -4.83 -6.01
N ALA A 83 -3.65 -6.05 -6.23
CA ALA A 83 -4.97 -6.34 -6.78
C ALA A 83 -6.07 -6.20 -5.71
N GLY A 84 -7.23 -5.72 -6.11
CA GLY A 84 -8.45 -5.71 -5.31
C GLY A 84 -9.69 -5.96 -6.16
N ASP A 85 -10.82 -6.24 -5.51
CA ASP A 85 -12.07 -6.63 -6.18
C ASP A 85 -12.65 -5.52 -7.08
N ALA A 86 -12.23 -4.28 -6.86
CA ALA A 86 -12.74 -3.10 -7.56
C ALA A 86 -11.64 -2.30 -8.27
N GLY A 87 -10.46 -2.87 -8.48
CA GLY A 87 -9.37 -2.20 -9.17
C GLY A 87 -7.99 -2.72 -8.76
N ASN A 88 -6.95 -2.06 -9.26
CA ASN A 88 -5.58 -2.39 -8.90
C ASN A 88 -4.73 -1.14 -8.69
N ILE A 89 -3.62 -1.34 -7.99
CA ILE A 89 -2.57 -0.35 -7.78
C ILE A 89 -1.27 -0.97 -8.25
N THR A 90 -0.60 -0.35 -9.21
CA THR A 90 0.74 -0.77 -9.64
C THR A 90 1.77 0.18 -9.04
N THR A 91 2.71 -0.33 -8.26
CA THR A 91 3.66 0.46 -7.47
C THR A 91 5.08 0.36 -8.03
N ALA A 92 5.60 1.47 -8.55
CA ALA A 92 7.03 1.63 -8.80
C ALA A 92 7.68 2.19 -7.52
N VAL A 93 8.27 1.29 -6.73
CA VAL A 93 9.01 1.56 -5.49
C VAL A 93 10.39 0.93 -5.60
N VAL A 94 11.32 1.29 -4.72
CA VAL A 94 12.71 0.79 -4.78
C VAL A 94 12.80 -0.74 -4.85
N SER A 95 11.88 -1.48 -4.24
CA SER A 95 11.86 -2.95 -4.27
C SER A 95 11.37 -3.56 -5.59
N SER A 96 10.57 -2.84 -6.38
CA SER A 96 10.08 -3.27 -7.70
C SER A 96 10.81 -2.59 -8.85
N PHE A 97 11.44 -1.44 -8.58
CA PHE A 97 12.19 -0.63 -9.52
C PHE A 97 13.45 -0.04 -8.84
N PRO A 98 14.54 -0.82 -8.75
CA PRO A 98 15.76 -0.43 -8.04
C PRO A 98 16.36 0.90 -8.49
N ALA A 99 16.17 1.29 -9.75
CA ALA A 99 16.59 2.58 -10.29
C ALA A 99 16.08 3.83 -9.51
N LEU A 100 15.13 3.65 -8.58
CA LEU A 100 14.64 4.70 -7.69
C LEU A 100 15.54 4.93 -6.46
N GLU A 101 16.51 4.06 -6.16
CA GLU A 101 17.38 4.20 -4.99
C GLU A 101 18.16 5.52 -5.02
N GLY A 102 18.07 6.28 -3.92
CA GLY A 102 18.69 7.61 -3.79
C GLY A 102 18.02 8.76 -4.56
N THR A 103 16.92 8.51 -5.29
CA THR A 103 16.24 9.56 -6.08
C THR A 103 15.25 10.41 -5.26
N GLY A 104 14.77 9.89 -4.14
CA GLY A 104 13.67 10.52 -3.41
C GLY A 104 12.32 10.42 -4.13
N ALA A 105 12.14 9.47 -5.06
CA ALA A 105 10.93 9.37 -5.87
C ALA A 105 10.34 7.96 -5.90
N ALA A 106 9.02 7.87 -5.79
CA ALA A 106 8.25 6.68 -6.19
C ALA A 106 7.02 7.11 -6.99
N MET A 107 6.41 6.19 -7.74
CA MET A 107 5.23 6.47 -8.54
C MET A 107 4.27 5.30 -8.58
N PHE A 108 2.99 5.56 -8.36
CA PHE A 108 1.94 4.55 -8.38
C PHE A 108 0.95 4.87 -9.51
N LEU A 109 0.51 3.83 -10.22
CA LEU A 109 -0.66 3.89 -11.10
C LEU A 109 -1.84 3.27 -10.39
N PHE A 110 -2.91 4.05 -10.23
CA PHE A 110 -4.16 3.59 -9.65
C PHE A 110 -5.20 3.43 -10.75
N GLN A 111 -5.82 2.25 -10.80
CA GLN A 111 -6.91 1.97 -11.74
C GLN A 111 -8.11 1.48 -10.93
N LEU A 112 -9.08 2.37 -10.77
CA LEU A 112 -10.31 2.08 -10.03
C LEU A 112 -11.41 1.70 -11.02
N GLY A 113 -11.99 0.53 -10.83
CA GLY A 113 -13.27 0.19 -11.45
C GLY A 113 -14.40 1.11 -10.95
N PRO A 114 -15.62 0.99 -11.53
CA PRO A 114 -16.80 1.65 -11.03
C PRO A 114 -16.96 1.44 -9.53
N CYS A 115 -17.23 2.52 -8.80
CA CYS A 115 -17.42 2.49 -7.35
C CYS A 115 -16.21 1.98 -6.53
N GLY A 116 -15.02 1.86 -7.14
CA GLY A 116 -13.80 1.45 -6.46
C GLY A 116 -13.29 2.52 -5.50
N MET A 117 -12.70 2.10 -4.39
CA MET A 117 -12.12 2.95 -3.36
C MET A 117 -10.82 2.32 -2.88
N VAL A 118 -9.75 3.09 -2.84
CA VAL A 118 -8.55 2.70 -2.11
C VAL A 118 -8.89 2.80 -0.63
N LEU A 119 -8.70 1.73 0.15
CA LEU A 119 -9.02 1.77 1.58
C LEU A 119 -8.35 2.98 2.27
N PRO A 120 -9.01 3.62 3.26
CA PRO A 120 -8.40 4.73 3.98
C PRO A 120 -7.02 4.37 4.53
N HIS A 121 -6.02 5.18 4.17
CA HIS A 121 -4.62 4.88 4.42
C HIS A 121 -3.77 6.13 4.65
N SER A 122 -2.51 5.89 4.99
CA SER A 122 -1.48 6.93 5.12
C SER A 122 -0.14 6.41 4.61
N HIS A 123 0.71 7.31 4.14
CA HIS A 123 2.10 7.04 3.76
C HIS A 123 3.05 7.54 4.85
N PRO A 124 3.69 6.67 5.65
CA PRO A 124 4.49 7.09 6.79
C PRO A 124 5.82 7.76 6.42
N ARG A 125 6.28 7.61 5.16
CA ARG A 125 7.59 8.10 4.71
C ARG A 125 7.53 9.10 3.57
N ALA A 126 6.36 9.39 3.02
CA ALA A 126 6.21 10.28 1.87
C ALA A 126 4.91 11.08 1.88
N SER A 127 4.96 12.27 1.28
CA SER A 127 3.79 12.97 0.76
C SER A 127 3.38 12.32 -0.55
N GLU A 128 2.10 12.35 -0.86
CA GLU A 128 1.58 11.90 -2.15
C GLU A 128 1.00 13.08 -2.93
N PHE A 129 1.45 13.23 -4.17
CA PHE A 129 0.87 14.17 -5.12
C PHE A 129 0.21 13.39 -6.25
N ILE A 130 -1.11 13.52 -6.39
CA ILE A 130 -1.88 12.77 -7.39
C ILE A 130 -2.33 13.65 -8.54
N VAL A 131 -2.48 13.05 -9.72
CA VAL A 131 -3.15 13.65 -10.87
C VAL A 131 -4.08 12.64 -11.54
N VAL A 132 -5.32 13.06 -11.81
CA VAL A 132 -6.29 12.22 -12.52
C VAL A 132 -5.95 12.17 -14.00
N THR A 133 -5.84 10.97 -14.57
CA THR A 133 -5.53 10.78 -15.99
C THR A 133 -6.74 10.34 -16.81
N GLU A 134 -7.74 9.71 -16.17
CA GLU A 134 -8.97 9.24 -16.80
C GLU A 134 -10.14 9.30 -15.80
N GLY A 135 -11.31 9.76 -16.25
CA GLY A 135 -12.52 9.81 -15.42
C GLY A 135 -12.49 10.93 -14.37
N LYS A 136 -13.08 10.64 -13.21
CA LYS A 136 -13.11 11.53 -12.03
C LYS A 136 -13.06 10.71 -10.75
N ILE A 137 -12.44 11.27 -9.72
CA ILE A 137 -12.40 10.70 -8.38
C ILE A 137 -12.85 11.73 -7.35
N SER A 138 -13.30 11.26 -6.21
CA SER A 138 -13.45 12.06 -5.01
C SER A 138 -12.34 11.68 -4.03
N THR A 139 -11.81 12.67 -3.33
CA THR A 139 -10.78 12.47 -2.32
C THR A 139 -11.22 13.07 -1.00
N GLN A 140 -10.79 12.46 0.10
CA GLN A 140 -10.90 13.04 1.42
C GLN A 140 -9.56 12.88 2.13
N PHE A 141 -9.12 13.90 2.87
CA PHE A 141 -7.95 13.75 3.74
C PHE A 141 -8.05 14.61 5.00
N LEU A 142 -7.27 14.22 6.01
CA LEU A 142 -7.01 14.99 7.22
C LEU A 142 -5.56 14.73 7.69
N THR A 143 -4.96 15.70 8.37
CA THR A 143 -3.55 15.62 8.78
C THR A 143 -3.39 15.12 10.20
N GLU A 144 -3.87 15.87 11.18
CA GLU A 144 -3.67 15.61 12.61
C GLU A 144 -4.99 15.70 13.39
N THR A 145 -4.97 15.29 14.65
CA THR A 145 -6.14 15.42 15.53
C THR A 145 -6.54 16.89 15.67
N GLY A 146 -7.81 17.19 15.37
CA GLY A 146 -8.32 18.56 15.34
C GLY A 146 -8.27 19.22 13.96
N SER A 147 -7.72 18.55 12.94
CA SER A 147 -7.84 18.98 11.54
C SER A 147 -9.28 18.86 11.05
N ASP A 148 -9.67 19.78 10.16
CA ASP A 148 -10.83 19.61 9.31
C ASP A 148 -10.63 18.41 8.35
N VAL A 149 -11.75 17.88 7.86
CA VAL A 149 -11.74 16.91 6.75
C VAL A 149 -11.87 17.69 5.44
N PHE A 150 -10.85 17.59 4.60
CA PHE A 150 -10.83 18.24 3.29
C PHE A 150 -11.34 17.27 2.23
N SER A 151 -12.46 17.62 1.58
CA SER A 151 -13.10 16.79 0.56
C SER A 151 -13.09 17.46 -0.81
N ASN A 152 -12.62 16.76 -1.84
CA ASN A 152 -12.54 17.29 -3.21
C ASN A 152 -13.11 16.32 -4.23
N THR A 153 -13.51 16.83 -5.40
CA THR A 153 -13.78 16.03 -6.59
C THR A 153 -12.85 16.49 -7.69
N LEU A 154 -11.97 15.59 -8.12
CA LEU A 154 -10.97 15.83 -9.16
C LEU A 154 -11.45 15.23 -10.48
N LYS A 155 -11.39 16.03 -11.53
CA LYS A 155 -11.59 15.62 -12.92
C LYS A 155 -10.24 15.38 -13.59
N GLN A 156 -10.27 14.81 -14.79
CA GLN A 156 -9.10 14.62 -15.62
C GLN A 156 -8.18 15.86 -15.65
N TYR A 157 -6.89 15.64 -15.44
CA TYR A 157 -5.79 16.60 -15.33
C TYR A 157 -5.88 17.58 -14.17
N GLN A 158 -6.72 17.31 -13.18
CA GLN A 158 -6.67 17.99 -11.88
C GLN A 158 -5.85 17.16 -10.89
N SER A 159 -5.23 17.86 -9.95
CA SER A 159 -4.34 17.28 -8.95
C SER A 159 -4.71 17.68 -7.53
N THR A 160 -4.22 16.92 -6.56
CA THR A 160 -4.23 17.28 -5.15
C THR A 160 -3.02 16.67 -4.45
N ILE A 161 -2.80 17.05 -3.18
CA ILE A 161 -1.66 16.61 -2.38
C ILE A 161 -2.13 16.09 -1.03
N PHE A 162 -1.53 15.00 -0.58
CA PHE A 162 -1.67 14.43 0.75
C PHE A 162 -0.32 14.55 1.47
N PRO A 163 -0.21 15.35 2.53
CA PRO A 163 1.03 15.47 3.29
C PRO A 163 1.48 14.13 3.91
N VAL A 164 2.78 14.00 4.18
CA VAL A 164 3.36 12.84 4.88
C VAL A 164 2.52 12.44 6.09
N GLY A 165 2.16 11.16 6.18
CA GLY A 165 1.42 10.59 7.32
C GLY A 165 -0.05 10.99 7.42
N SER A 166 -0.55 11.86 6.53
CA SER A 166 -1.97 12.22 6.51
C SER A 166 -2.86 11.02 6.19
N LEU A 167 -4.01 10.93 6.84
CA LEU A 167 -5.03 9.94 6.52
C LEU A 167 -5.82 10.44 5.32
N HIS A 168 -5.85 9.65 4.24
CA HIS A 168 -6.56 9.99 3.01
C HIS A 168 -7.28 8.78 2.40
N VAL A 169 -8.14 9.07 1.43
CA VAL A 169 -8.91 8.10 0.65
C VAL A 169 -9.23 8.67 -0.72
N GLU A 170 -9.05 7.85 -1.74
CA GLU A 170 -9.50 8.07 -3.12
C GLU A 170 -10.63 7.10 -3.42
N LEU A 171 -11.73 7.64 -3.94
CA LEU A 171 -12.87 6.85 -4.37
C LEU A 171 -13.31 7.29 -5.75
N ASN A 172 -13.71 6.34 -6.57
CA ASN A 172 -14.41 6.57 -7.81
C ASN A 172 -15.92 6.61 -7.51
N PRO A 173 -16.57 7.80 -7.52
CA PRO A 173 -17.99 7.92 -7.18
C PRO A 173 -18.91 7.57 -8.36
N THR A 174 -18.40 6.92 -9.40
CA THR A 174 -19.09 6.79 -10.70
C THR A 174 -19.30 5.34 -11.11
N CYS A 175 -20.15 5.17 -12.12
CA CYS A 175 -20.44 3.88 -12.74
C CYS A 175 -19.43 3.51 -13.85
N GLU A 176 -18.45 4.37 -14.13
CA GLU A 176 -17.41 4.15 -15.13
C GLU A 176 -16.04 4.00 -14.43
N PRO A 177 -15.04 3.36 -15.05
CA PRO A 177 -13.68 3.31 -14.51
C PRO A 177 -13.01 4.69 -14.39
N ALA A 178 -12.01 4.80 -13.51
CA ALA A 178 -11.18 5.98 -13.34
C ALA A 178 -9.70 5.58 -13.16
N LYS A 179 -8.79 6.45 -13.61
CA LYS A 179 -7.34 6.27 -13.42
C LYS A 179 -6.69 7.54 -12.94
N PHE A 180 -5.69 7.38 -12.08
CA PHE A 180 -4.85 8.47 -11.62
C PHE A 180 -3.44 7.97 -11.31
N ILE A 181 -2.49 8.90 -11.27
CA ILE A 181 -1.09 8.64 -10.95
C ILE A 181 -0.78 9.35 -9.64
N GLY A 182 -0.14 8.66 -8.71
CA GLY A 182 0.46 9.24 -7.51
C GLY A 182 1.97 9.31 -7.64
N ALA A 183 2.55 10.44 -7.24
CA ALA A 183 3.99 10.65 -7.14
C ALA A 183 4.35 10.93 -5.68
N PHE A 184 5.48 10.37 -5.24
CA PHE A 184 5.90 10.38 -3.84
C PHE A 184 7.31 10.95 -3.71
N ASP A 185 7.58 11.66 -2.62
CA ASP A 185 8.89 12.24 -2.28
C ASP A 185 9.79 11.26 -1.49
N ASN A 186 9.57 9.95 -1.63
CA ASN A 186 10.40 8.88 -1.09
C ASN A 186 10.33 7.65 -2.01
N PRO A 187 11.44 6.96 -2.31
CA PRO A 187 11.42 5.75 -3.15
C PRO A 187 10.77 4.54 -2.45
N ASP A 188 10.57 4.62 -1.14
CA ASP A 188 9.75 3.71 -0.37
C ASP A 188 8.76 4.52 0.50
N PRO A 189 7.59 4.91 -0.03
CA PRO A 189 6.62 5.70 0.72
C PRO A 189 6.01 4.94 1.91
N GLY A 190 5.94 3.62 1.80
CA GLY A 190 5.17 2.74 2.68
C GLY A 190 3.66 2.99 2.60
N THR A 191 2.85 2.01 2.96
CA THR A 191 1.38 2.19 3.02
C THR A 191 0.86 1.57 4.31
N PHE A 192 0.09 2.35 5.07
CA PHE A 192 -0.61 1.89 6.25
C PHE A 192 -2.12 2.01 6.05
N PHE A 193 -2.79 0.88 5.84
CA PHE A 193 -4.25 0.82 5.78
C PHE A 193 -4.83 0.86 7.20
N VAL A 194 -5.66 1.86 7.48
CA VAL A 194 -6.08 2.17 8.85
C VAL A 194 -6.91 1.05 9.47
N ALA A 195 -7.96 0.58 8.79
CA ALA A 195 -8.83 -0.45 9.36
C ALA A 195 -8.09 -1.80 9.56
N PRO A 196 -7.39 -2.38 8.56
CA PRO A 196 -6.60 -3.59 8.77
C PRO A 196 -5.57 -3.43 9.89
N GLY A 197 -4.85 -2.31 9.93
CA GLY A 197 -3.85 -2.02 10.96
C GLY A 197 -4.45 -1.90 12.35
N PHE A 198 -5.47 -1.05 12.53
CA PHE A 198 -6.14 -0.82 13.80
C PHE A 198 -6.77 -2.09 14.38
N PHE A 199 -7.47 -2.87 13.55
CA PHE A 199 -8.12 -4.10 13.98
C PHE A 199 -7.15 -5.29 14.14
N SER A 200 -5.89 -5.17 13.70
CA SER A 200 -4.85 -6.17 14.01
C SER A 200 -4.35 -6.12 15.46
N LEU A 201 -4.60 -5.00 16.16
CA LEU A 201 -4.21 -4.83 17.56
C LEU A 201 -4.96 -5.80 18.48
N GLU A 202 -4.44 -5.89 19.72
CA GLU A 202 -5.06 -6.67 20.78
C GLU A 202 -6.54 -6.29 20.93
N GLU A 203 -7.40 -7.30 21.05
CA GLU A 203 -8.85 -7.12 21.12
C GLU A 203 -9.28 -6.15 22.21
N GLN A 204 -8.68 -6.24 23.41
CA GLN A 204 -9.01 -5.33 24.50
C GLN A 204 -8.63 -3.87 24.19
N VAL A 205 -7.53 -3.64 23.48
CA VAL A 205 -7.11 -2.30 23.04
C VAL A 205 -8.14 -1.73 22.07
N VAL A 206 -8.55 -2.51 21.07
CA VAL A 206 -9.55 -2.10 20.07
C VAL A 206 -10.90 -1.81 20.73
N LEU A 207 -11.40 -2.72 21.57
CA LEU A 207 -12.69 -2.56 22.24
C LEU A 207 -12.72 -1.35 23.20
N THR A 208 -11.61 -1.10 23.90
CA THR A 208 -11.47 0.07 24.78
C THR A 208 -11.53 1.37 23.96
N GLN A 209 -10.82 1.43 22.84
CA GLN A 209 -10.82 2.59 21.96
C GLN A 209 -12.19 2.86 21.32
N LEU A 210 -12.98 1.82 21.06
CA LEU A 210 -14.35 1.92 20.53
C LEU A 210 -15.40 2.20 21.63
N GLY A 211 -14.98 2.55 22.85
CA GLY A 211 -15.86 3.01 23.93
C GLY A 211 -16.82 1.95 24.45
N GLY A 212 -16.50 0.66 24.29
CA GLY A 212 -17.34 -0.45 24.74
C GLY A 212 -18.66 -0.63 23.96
N ALA A 213 -18.94 0.20 22.94
CA ALA A 213 -20.15 0.11 22.12
C ALA A 213 -20.16 -1.13 21.19
N VAL A 214 -19.00 -1.75 21.01
CA VAL A 214 -18.82 -3.01 20.27
C VAL A 214 -18.78 -4.21 21.23
N SER A 215 -19.03 -4.01 22.54
CA SER A 215 -19.09 -5.11 23.51
C SER A 215 -20.21 -6.09 23.13
N GLY A 216 -19.83 -7.33 22.83
CA GLY A 216 -20.75 -8.40 22.42
C GLY A 216 -20.86 -8.63 20.91
N ALA A 217 -20.32 -7.75 20.06
CA ALA A 217 -20.11 -8.10 18.66
C ALA A 217 -18.85 -8.97 18.55
N ASP A 218 -18.92 -10.06 17.79
CA ASP A 218 -17.78 -10.94 17.54
C ASP A 218 -16.72 -10.15 16.76
N LEU A 219 -15.77 -9.54 17.48
CA LEU A 219 -14.66 -8.80 16.89
C LEU A 219 -13.86 -9.71 15.96
N SER A 220 -13.81 -11.02 16.22
CA SER A 220 -13.16 -11.98 15.35
C SER A 220 -13.88 -12.12 14.00
N SER A 221 -15.22 -12.08 14.00
CA SER A 221 -16.01 -12.03 12.75
C SER A 221 -15.85 -10.70 12.03
N PHE A 222 -15.82 -9.58 12.76
CA PHE A 222 -15.58 -8.26 12.16
C PHE A 222 -14.19 -8.18 11.51
N LYS A 223 -13.15 -8.63 12.21
CA LYS A 223 -11.77 -8.71 11.69
C LYS A 223 -11.69 -9.50 10.38
N LYS A 224 -12.42 -10.62 10.26
CA LYS A 224 -12.46 -11.44 9.04
C LYS A 224 -13.15 -10.75 7.86
N ALA A 225 -14.04 -9.79 8.12
CA ALA A 225 -14.76 -9.06 7.09
C ALA A 225 -13.98 -7.84 6.57
N ILE A 226 -12.92 -7.41 7.27
CA ILE A 226 -12.09 -6.28 6.84
C ILE A 226 -11.19 -6.74 5.70
N PRO A 227 -11.27 -6.10 4.52
CA PRO A 227 -10.37 -6.39 3.42
C PRO A 227 -8.93 -6.06 3.82
N PRO A 228 -7.94 -6.92 3.57
CA PRO A 228 -6.59 -6.77 4.12
C PRO A 228 -5.81 -5.59 3.55
N ALA A 229 -6.07 -5.22 2.29
CA ALA A 229 -5.42 -4.13 1.56
C ALA A 229 -6.16 -3.86 0.24
N GLY A 230 -5.79 -2.77 -0.43
CA GLY A 230 -6.08 -2.57 -1.86
C GLY A 230 -7.38 -1.81 -2.16
N VAL A 231 -7.95 -2.13 -3.32
CA VAL A 231 -9.10 -1.42 -3.89
C VAL A 231 -10.37 -2.23 -3.69
N VAL A 232 -11.34 -1.65 -2.98
CA VAL A 232 -12.61 -2.28 -2.63
C VAL A 232 -13.79 -1.51 -3.22
N ALA A 233 -14.92 -2.17 -3.45
CA ALA A 233 -16.10 -1.49 -3.97
C ALA A 233 -16.96 -0.89 -2.86
N ILE A 234 -17.51 0.29 -3.10
CA ILE A 234 -18.57 0.86 -2.27
C ILE A 234 -19.91 0.24 -2.69
N GLU A 235 -20.44 -0.67 -1.88
CA GLU A 235 -21.66 -1.43 -2.20
C GLU A 235 -22.88 -0.55 -2.56
N GLN A 236 -23.08 0.55 -1.83
CA GLN A 236 -24.18 1.47 -2.11
C GLN A 236 -24.04 2.12 -3.49
N CYS A 237 -22.82 2.45 -3.90
CA CYS A 237 -22.56 2.96 -5.23
C CYS A 237 -22.82 1.89 -6.29
N LEU A 238 -22.36 0.65 -6.08
CA LEU A 238 -22.61 -0.45 -7.01
C LEU A 238 -24.11 -0.67 -7.24
N LYS A 239 -24.92 -0.64 -6.16
CA LYS A 239 -26.38 -0.71 -6.23
C LYS A 239 -26.95 0.42 -7.08
N ASN A 240 -26.51 1.65 -6.87
CA ASN A 240 -26.97 2.81 -7.65
C ASN A 240 -26.59 2.72 -9.13
N CYS A 241 -25.48 2.07 -9.45
CA CYS A 241 -25.01 1.83 -10.81
C CYS A 241 -25.63 0.58 -11.46
N ASN A 242 -26.48 -0.18 -10.75
CA ASN A 242 -26.98 -1.48 -11.20
C ASN A 242 -25.87 -2.47 -11.56
N ILE A 243 -24.78 -2.43 -10.80
CA ILE A 243 -23.58 -3.24 -11.03
C ILE A 243 -23.54 -4.35 -9.96
N THR A 244 -23.52 -5.62 -10.38
CA THR A 244 -23.34 -6.75 -9.47
C THR A 244 -21.88 -6.83 -8.99
N ALA A 245 -21.66 -6.81 -7.67
CA ALA A 245 -20.33 -7.04 -7.09
C ALA A 245 -19.77 -8.37 -7.61
N ASN A 246 -18.58 -8.35 -8.20
CA ASN A 246 -17.95 -9.56 -8.73
C ASN A 246 -16.68 -9.79 -7.92
N ALA A 247 -16.53 -11.00 -7.35
CA ALA A 247 -15.41 -11.33 -6.47
C ALA A 247 -14.05 -11.46 -7.19
N LYS A 248 -14.02 -11.24 -8.51
CA LYS A 248 -12.86 -11.42 -9.40
C LYS A 248 -13.01 -10.59 -10.67
N ARG A 249 -13.14 -9.26 -10.59
CA ARG A 249 -13.07 -8.49 -11.84
C ARG A 249 -11.63 -8.46 -12.32
N ASP A 250 -11.36 -9.18 -13.40
CA ASP A 250 -10.15 -8.95 -14.19
C ASP A 250 -10.26 -7.55 -14.80
N ILE A 251 -9.19 -6.76 -14.69
CA ILE A 251 -9.19 -5.39 -15.18
C ILE A 251 -9.35 -5.31 -16.71
N LEU A 252 -8.97 -6.37 -17.43
CA LEU A 252 -9.13 -6.45 -18.88
C LEU A 252 -10.60 -6.46 -19.31
N ASP A 253 -11.51 -6.91 -18.42
CA ASP A 253 -12.96 -6.89 -18.68
C ASP A 253 -13.58 -5.50 -18.40
N MET A 254 -12.81 -4.56 -17.87
CA MET A 254 -13.27 -3.24 -17.41
C MET A 254 -12.65 -2.06 -18.15
N LEU A 255 -11.62 -2.30 -18.97
CA LEU A 255 -11.07 -1.27 -19.85
C LEU A 255 -11.92 -1.17 -21.13
N PRO A 256 -12.14 0.02 -21.69
CA PRO A 256 -12.76 0.11 -23.02
C PRO A 256 -11.91 -0.69 -24.01
N ALA A 257 -12.56 -1.51 -24.83
CA ALA A 257 -11.90 -2.27 -25.89
C ALA A 257 -11.09 -1.30 -26.77
N LYS A 258 -9.83 -1.67 -27.05
CA LYS A 258 -8.92 -0.92 -27.94
C LYS A 258 -9.56 -0.60 -29.29
#